data_AF-A0A6A5SF95-F1
#
_entry.id   AF-A0A6A5SF95-F1
#
_cell.length_a   1.000
_cell.length_b   1.000
_cell.length_c   1.000
_cell.angle_alpha   90.00
_cell.angle_beta   90.00
_cell.angle_gamma   90.00
#
_symmetry.space_group_name_H-M   'P 1'
#
loop_
_entity.id
_entity.type
_entity.pdbx_description
1 polymer ?
#
loop_
_entity_poly.entity_id
_entity_poly.type
_entity_poly.pdbx_seq_one_letter_code
_entity_poly.pdbx_strand_id
1 'polypeptide(L)'
;MWSLRKGREADRKQEKEDAKIQKQLELEQRRDEREILKKEREKEKKATEKQHQKAEKEATKYGQATQQLKIKAPQSVPPNNKCQKQSVGSALKVAVPEAAPSPPLRITSRGRNVTLPSKFR
;
A
#
# COMPACT_ATOMS: atom_id res chain seq x y z
N MET A 1 8.59 -19.10 67.93
CA MET A 1 8.17 -19.54 66.58
C MET A 1 7.73 -18.43 65.63
N TRP A 2 7.32 -17.24 66.08
CA TRP A 2 6.74 -16.21 65.19
C TRP A 2 7.78 -15.45 64.33
N SER A 3 9.02 -15.31 64.80
CA SER A 3 10.09 -14.58 64.09
C SER A 3 10.50 -15.24 62.76
N LEU A 4 10.50 -16.59 62.68
CA LEU A 4 10.82 -17.32 61.44
C LEU A 4 9.76 -17.17 60.34
N ARG A 5 8.52 -16.80 60.69
CA ARG A 5 7.46 -16.57 59.69
C ARG A 5 7.58 -15.17 59.08
N LYS A 6 7.92 -14.15 59.89
CA LYS A 6 8.14 -12.79 59.40
C LYS A 6 9.36 -12.67 58.48
N GLY A 7 10.46 -13.38 58.77
CA GLY A 7 11.63 -13.43 57.89
C GLY A 7 11.29 -13.93 56.49
N ARG A 8 10.65 -15.11 56.40
CA ARG A 8 10.22 -15.70 55.12
C ARG A 8 9.24 -14.84 54.33
N GLU A 9 8.44 -14.04 55.00
CA GLU A 9 7.50 -13.13 54.35
C GLU A 9 8.18 -11.88 53.79
N ALA A 10 9.25 -11.41 54.44
CA ALA A 10 10.10 -10.34 53.92
C ALA A 10 10.89 -10.81 52.69
N ASP A 11 11.50 -11.99 52.77
CA ASP A 11 12.27 -12.57 51.65
C ASP A 11 11.39 -12.74 50.39
N ARG A 12 10.17 -13.26 50.56
CA ARG A 12 9.21 -13.40 49.44
C ARG A 12 8.72 -12.08 48.86
N LYS A 13 8.75 -10.98 49.62
CA LYS A 13 8.43 -9.65 49.09
C LYS A 13 9.60 -9.11 48.29
N GLN A 14 10.82 -9.32 48.77
CA GLN A 14 12.04 -8.89 48.11
C GLN A 14 12.24 -9.61 46.77
N GLU A 15 12.08 -10.94 46.75
CA GLU A 15 12.12 -11.74 45.51
C GLU A 15 11.10 -11.26 44.45
N LYS A 16 9.93 -10.80 44.88
CA LYS A 16 8.90 -10.28 43.96
C LYS A 16 9.28 -8.93 43.39
N GLU A 17 9.87 -8.05 44.18
CA GLU A 17 10.36 -6.76 43.69
C GLU A 17 11.53 -6.96 42.73
N ASP A 18 12.48 -7.85 43.06
CA ASP A 18 13.60 -8.18 42.18
C ASP A 18 13.13 -8.78 40.84
N ALA A 19 12.14 -9.68 40.88
CA ALA A 19 11.54 -10.24 39.67
C ALA A 19 10.81 -9.18 38.82
N LYS A 20 10.16 -8.18 39.44
CA LYS A 20 9.54 -7.07 38.71
C LYS A 20 10.60 -6.20 38.02
N ILE A 21 11.69 -5.89 38.73
CA ILE A 21 12.79 -5.08 38.21
C ILE A 21 13.43 -5.79 37.02
N GLN A 22 13.75 -7.08 37.15
CA GLN A 22 14.31 -7.88 36.04
C GLN A 22 13.39 -7.88 34.82
N LYS A 23 12.07 -8.06 35.03
CA LYS A 23 11.09 -8.05 33.96
C LYS A 23 10.97 -6.69 33.27
N GLN A 24 11.08 -5.60 34.01
CA GLN A 24 11.11 -4.25 33.43
C GLN A 24 12.36 -4.04 32.58
N LEU A 25 13.51 -4.49 33.06
CA LEU A 25 14.80 -4.39 32.38
C LEU A 25 14.80 -5.18 31.06
N GLU A 26 14.27 -6.40 31.04
CA GLU A 26 14.12 -7.20 29.81
C GLU A 26 13.18 -6.51 28.79
N LEU A 27 12.09 -5.88 29.27
CA LEU A 27 11.17 -5.16 28.40
C LEU A 27 11.80 -3.91 27.78
N GLU A 28 12.65 -3.21 28.52
CA GLU A 28 13.41 -2.06 28.05
C GLU A 28 14.43 -2.48 26.98
N GLN A 29 15.23 -3.51 27.25
CA GLN A 29 16.16 -4.08 26.26
C GLN A 29 15.45 -4.49 24.95
N ARG A 30 14.29 -5.16 25.05
CA ARG A 30 13.48 -5.53 23.87
C ARG A 30 12.87 -4.34 23.13
N ARG A 31 12.72 -3.18 23.77
CA ARG A 31 12.29 -1.95 23.10
C ARG A 31 13.45 -1.34 22.34
N ASP A 32 14.62 -1.29 22.95
CA ASP A 32 15.83 -0.75 22.35
C ASP A 32 16.25 -1.55 21.12
N GLU A 33 16.27 -2.89 21.21
CA GLU A 33 16.53 -3.77 20.07
C GLU A 33 15.54 -3.54 18.91
N ARG A 34 14.25 -3.37 19.24
CA ARG A 34 13.23 -3.06 18.23
C ARG A 34 13.40 -1.69 17.61
N GLU A 35 13.84 -0.70 18.39
CA GLU A 35 14.12 0.64 17.88
C GLU A 35 15.34 0.63 16.94
N ILE A 36 16.40 -0.07 17.30
CA ILE A 36 17.59 -0.27 16.47
C ILE A 36 17.19 -0.94 15.14
N LEU A 37 16.44 -2.05 15.22
CA LEU A 37 15.96 -2.76 14.04
C LEU A 37 15.03 -1.88 13.16
N LYS A 38 14.22 -1.03 13.78
CA LYS A 38 13.36 -0.08 13.05
C LYS A 38 14.21 0.97 12.32
N LYS A 39 15.24 1.50 12.97
CA LYS A 39 16.18 2.46 12.37
C LYS A 39 16.93 1.85 11.19
N GLU A 40 17.33 0.58 11.28
CA GLU A 40 17.96 -0.14 10.15
C GLU A 40 17.00 -0.33 8.97
N ARG A 41 15.77 -0.80 9.23
CA ARG A 41 14.75 -0.93 8.18
C ARG A 41 14.38 0.39 7.53
N GLU A 42 14.40 1.50 8.29
CA GLU A 42 14.13 2.82 7.73
C GLU A 42 15.24 3.27 6.78
N LYS A 43 16.51 2.98 7.10
CA LYS A 43 17.65 3.24 6.20
C LYS A 43 17.52 2.43 4.90
N GLU A 44 17.13 1.17 4.99
CA GLU A 44 16.92 0.31 3.83
C GLU A 44 15.76 0.81 2.96
N LYS A 45 14.63 1.20 3.56
CA LYS A 45 13.49 1.81 2.83
C LYS A 45 13.87 3.10 2.12
N LYS A 46 14.66 3.95 2.76
CA LYS A 46 15.15 5.19 2.14
C LYS A 46 16.07 4.91 0.93
N ALA A 47 16.78 3.79 0.92
CA ALA A 47 17.60 3.38 -0.23
C ALA A 47 16.74 2.85 -1.39
N THR A 48 15.73 2.03 -1.09
CA THR A 48 14.83 1.48 -2.12
C THR A 48 13.92 2.54 -2.74
N GLU A 49 13.45 3.52 -1.95
CA GLU A 49 12.65 4.64 -2.46
C GLU A 49 13.45 5.52 -3.43
N LYS A 50 14.74 5.76 -3.15
CA LYS A 50 15.64 6.46 -4.08
C LYS A 50 15.87 5.69 -5.38
N GLN A 51 15.96 4.36 -5.32
CA GLN A 51 16.05 3.52 -6.52
C GLN A 51 14.76 3.57 -7.34
N HIS A 52 13.59 3.48 -6.69
CA HIS A 52 12.30 3.61 -7.36
C HIS A 52 12.15 4.97 -8.06
N GLN A 53 12.51 6.08 -7.41
CA GLN A 53 12.47 7.40 -8.03
C GLN A 53 13.44 7.54 -9.22
N LYS A 54 14.60 6.89 -9.17
CA LYS A 54 15.53 6.87 -10.31
C LYS A 54 14.95 6.08 -11.49
N ALA A 55 14.42 4.89 -11.22
CA ALA A 55 13.78 4.05 -12.22
C ALA A 55 12.56 4.75 -12.86
N GLU A 56 11.75 5.45 -12.07
CA GLU A 56 10.59 6.20 -12.56
C GLU A 56 11.00 7.39 -13.44
N LYS A 57 12.05 8.14 -13.05
CA LYS A 57 12.61 9.21 -13.87
C LYS A 57 13.19 8.69 -15.19
N GLU A 58 13.88 7.55 -15.16
CA GLU A 58 14.40 6.91 -16.38
C GLU A 58 13.27 6.38 -17.27
N ALA A 59 12.25 5.74 -16.70
CA ALA A 59 11.06 5.28 -17.43
C ALA A 59 10.32 6.45 -18.09
N THR A 60 10.20 7.59 -17.41
CA THR A 60 9.57 8.80 -17.96
C THR A 60 10.38 9.37 -19.12
N LYS A 61 11.72 9.44 -18.98
CA LYS A 61 12.62 9.86 -20.06
C LYS A 61 12.52 8.95 -21.29
N TYR A 62 12.54 7.64 -21.07
CA TYR A 62 12.37 6.66 -22.16
C TYR A 62 10.99 6.79 -22.81
N GLY A 63 9.91 6.90 -22.02
CA GLY A 63 8.55 7.07 -22.53
C GLY A 63 8.40 8.30 -23.43
N GLN A 64 8.94 9.44 -23.01
CA GLN A 64 8.91 10.67 -23.82
C GLN A 64 9.75 10.55 -25.10
N ALA A 65 10.95 9.97 -25.04
CA ALA A 65 11.78 9.74 -26.22
C ALA A 65 11.08 8.81 -27.24
N THR A 66 10.39 7.78 -26.74
CA THR A 66 9.66 6.82 -27.58
C THR A 66 8.41 7.46 -28.22
N GLN A 67 7.73 8.38 -27.53
CA GLN A 67 6.61 9.14 -28.10
C GLN A 67 7.07 10.08 -29.22
N GLN A 68 8.19 10.79 -29.06
CA GLN A 68 8.69 11.69 -30.10
C GLN A 68 9.13 10.95 -31.37
N LEU A 69 9.69 9.74 -31.23
CA LEU A 69 10.06 8.89 -32.37
C LEU A 69 8.85 8.38 -33.15
N LYS A 70 7.71 8.12 -32.49
CA LYS A 70 6.46 7.68 -33.16
C LYS A 70 5.77 8.78 -33.96
N ILE A 71 6.01 10.05 -33.63
CA ILE A 71 5.38 11.21 -34.30
C ILE A 71 6.11 11.59 -35.60
N LYS A 72 7.28 10.99 -35.90
CA LYS A 72 8.10 11.31 -37.08
C LYS A 72 7.77 10.50 -38.34
N ALA A 73 6.73 9.67 -38.33
CA ALA A 73 6.19 9.13 -39.58
C ALA A 73 5.17 10.14 -40.14
N PRO A 74 5.34 10.66 -41.37
CA PRO A 74 4.28 11.44 -41.99
C PRO A 74 3.06 10.51 -42.09
N GLN A 75 2.02 10.79 -41.30
CA GLN A 75 0.71 10.17 -41.50
C GLN A 75 0.31 10.54 -42.93
N SER A 76 0.32 9.56 -43.83
CA SER A 76 -0.22 9.73 -45.16
C SER A 76 -1.65 10.24 -45.00
N VAL A 77 -1.92 11.41 -45.57
CA VAL A 77 -3.26 12.00 -45.57
C VAL A 77 -4.18 10.98 -46.25
N PRO A 78 -5.26 10.51 -45.60
CA PRO A 78 -6.19 9.60 -46.27
C PRO A 78 -6.76 10.32 -47.50
N PRO A 79 -6.88 9.64 -48.65
CA PRO A 79 -7.44 10.26 -49.85
C PRO A 79 -8.84 10.80 -49.55
N ASN A 80 -9.08 12.04 -49.95
CA ASN A 80 -10.34 12.77 -49.82
C ASN A 80 -11.48 11.98 -50.48
N ASN A 81 -12.12 11.09 -49.72
CA ASN A 81 -13.31 10.38 -50.17
C ASN A 81 -14.51 11.32 -50.05
N LYS A 82 -14.96 11.79 -51.20
CA LYS A 82 -16.19 12.55 -51.43
C LYS A 82 -17.33 11.96 -50.60
N CYS A 83 -17.92 12.75 -49.69
CA CYS A 83 -19.01 12.30 -48.83
C CYS A 83 -20.20 11.79 -49.67
N GLN A 84 -20.41 10.49 -49.68
CA GLN A 84 -21.65 9.90 -50.15
C GLN A 84 -22.69 10.06 -49.03
N LYS A 85 -23.76 10.84 -49.27
CA LYS A 85 -24.85 10.99 -48.31
C LYS A 85 -25.48 9.63 -48.05
N GLN A 86 -25.27 9.07 -46.86
CA GLN A 86 -26.10 7.96 -46.38
C GLN A 86 -27.43 8.55 -45.88
N SER A 87 -28.51 8.26 -46.58
CA SER A 87 -29.87 8.42 -46.06
C SER A 87 -30.08 7.41 -44.94
N VAL A 88 -29.74 7.80 -43.71
CA VAL A 88 -30.07 7.00 -42.53
C VAL A 88 -31.49 7.37 -42.11
N GLY A 89 -32.44 6.52 -42.49
CA GLY A 89 -33.76 6.47 -41.88
C GLY A 89 -33.60 6.27 -40.37
N SER A 90 -34.27 7.14 -39.62
CA SER A 90 -34.38 7.11 -38.16
C SER A 90 -34.98 5.78 -37.69
N ALA A 91 -34.11 4.84 -37.28
CA ALA A 91 -34.48 3.80 -36.33
C ALA A 91 -33.90 4.20 -34.98
N LEU A 92 -34.77 4.77 -34.15
CA LEU A 92 -34.55 5.13 -32.76
C LEU A 92 -34.12 3.86 -32.00
N LYS A 93 -32.81 3.59 -31.90
CA LYS A 93 -32.30 2.60 -30.96
C LYS A 93 -32.35 3.26 -29.58
N VAL A 94 -33.42 2.96 -28.86
CA VAL A 94 -33.53 3.18 -27.42
C VAL A 94 -32.29 2.55 -26.78
N ALA A 95 -31.40 3.41 -26.30
CA ALA A 95 -30.25 3.00 -25.51
C ALA A 95 -30.79 2.40 -24.21
N VAL A 96 -30.74 1.07 -24.12
CA VAL A 96 -30.75 0.37 -22.84
C VAL A 96 -29.59 0.96 -22.05
N PRO A 97 -29.78 1.46 -20.80
CA PRO A 97 -28.66 1.92 -20.01
C PRO A 97 -27.76 0.71 -19.77
N GLU A 98 -26.59 0.74 -20.40
CA GLU A 98 -25.48 -0.14 -20.11
C GLU A 98 -25.23 -0.05 -18.60
N ALA A 99 -25.64 -1.10 -17.89
CA ALA A 99 -25.46 -1.17 -16.44
C ALA A 99 -23.98 -0.96 -16.17
N ALA A 100 -23.67 0.12 -15.42
CA ALA A 100 -22.31 0.45 -15.07
C ALA A 100 -21.60 -0.81 -14.53
N PRO A 101 -20.37 -1.13 -15.00
CA PRO A 101 -19.66 -2.29 -14.50
C PRO A 101 -19.56 -2.19 -12.99
N SER A 102 -19.95 -3.27 -12.29
CA SER A 102 -19.87 -3.36 -10.84
C SER A 102 -18.48 -2.93 -10.39
N PRO A 103 -18.36 -2.06 -9.37
CA PRO A 103 -17.05 -1.68 -8.84
C PRO A 103 -16.30 -2.95 -8.41
N PRO A 104 -14.98 -3.03 -8.67
CA PRO A 104 -14.19 -4.18 -8.27
C PRO A 104 -14.25 -4.33 -6.75
N LEU A 105 -14.33 -5.58 -6.29
CA LEU A 105 -14.29 -5.89 -4.87
C LEU A 105 -13.04 -5.26 -4.25
N ARG A 106 -13.23 -4.51 -3.15
CA ARG A 106 -12.10 -3.99 -2.38
C ARG A 106 -11.46 -5.14 -1.64
N ILE A 107 -10.32 -5.63 -2.13
CA ILE A 107 -9.55 -6.73 -1.55
C ILE A 107 -8.43 -6.13 -0.70
N THR A 108 -8.27 -6.62 0.53
CA THR A 108 -7.12 -6.26 1.38
C THR A 108 -5.81 -6.82 0.81
N SER A 109 -4.65 -6.31 1.24
CA SER A 109 -3.34 -6.89 0.85
C SER A 109 -3.18 -8.37 1.20
N ARG A 110 -4.04 -8.92 2.08
CA ARG A 110 -4.11 -10.34 2.45
C ARG A 110 -5.17 -11.13 1.69
N GLY A 111 -5.75 -10.59 0.62
CA GLY A 111 -6.73 -11.31 -0.21
C GLY A 111 -8.15 -11.41 0.38
N ARG A 112 -8.44 -10.71 1.49
CA ARG A 112 -9.78 -10.73 2.10
C ARG A 112 -10.69 -9.68 1.47
N ASN A 113 -11.92 -10.06 1.14
CA ASN A 113 -12.96 -9.15 0.66
C ASN A 113 -13.41 -8.20 1.78
N VAL A 114 -13.45 -6.90 1.50
CA VAL A 114 -13.99 -5.89 2.42
C VAL A 114 -15.43 -5.58 1.99
N THR A 115 -16.40 -5.99 2.81
CA THR A 115 -17.78 -5.56 2.64
C THR A 115 -18.00 -4.32 3.50
N LEU A 116 -18.07 -3.15 2.87
CA LEU A 116 -18.44 -1.92 3.58
C LEU A 116 -19.96 -1.89 3.84
N PRO A 117 -20.39 -1.48 5.04
CA PRO A 117 -21.79 -1.20 5.33
C PRO A 117 -22.37 -0.18 4.33
N SER A 118 -23.66 -0.28 4.00
CA SER A 118 -24.31 0.56 2.97
C SER A 118 -24.15 2.07 3.21
N LYS A 119 -24.05 2.50 4.46
CA LYS A 119 -23.79 3.90 4.81
C LYS A 119 -22.42 4.44 4.40
N PHE A 120 -21.49 3.55 4.02
CA PHE A 120 -20.10 3.87 3.63
C PHE A 120 -19.75 3.38 2.22
N ARG A 121 -20.74 2.90 1.45
CA ARG A 121 -20.54 2.50 0.06
C ARG A 121 -20.53 3.72 -0.84
#